data_AF-A0A9E5D5P7-F1
#
_entry.id   AF-A0A9E5D5P7-F1
#
_cell.length_a   1.000
_cell.length_b   1.000
_cell.length_c   1.000
_cell.angle_alpha   90.00
_cell.angle_beta   90.00
_cell.angle_gamma   90.00
#
_symmetry.space_group_name_H-M   'P 1'
#
loop_
_entity.id
_entity.type
_entity.pdbx_description
1 polymer ?
#
loop_
_entity_poly.entity_id
_entity_poly.type
_entity_poly.pdbx_seq_one_letter_code
_entity_poly.pdbx_strand_id
1 'polypeptide(L)'
;DQVKIGSYPVQEMGGLVWAYMGPAPVPLLPPWDLFVMPNAIRQIGITHLECNWLQCHENTGDPAHSVYLHGYNFEYILEKKGNLDERTKDRQMSTLHSRIDMGRGIESLYAHETRYGMEKGINYSKALGADKDRQSRHSTVIFPFFTQTGGPGQVRQEFQIRVPIDDTNTYHIAYGCYTAPNGVDAGEQESVPYYDIPIFDEDGRPIWDFVLAQDSHAWVSQGDIMDRTVEHLGRTDLPIVFMRRQFEEQMLIVEDGGDPKNVFRDPSSMPDLIHGGIWDENNASVTGAGGAIQNFRSAYHKGYGVDDADRYGPVMPMIIDLMQRIDDHNAAVASD
;
A
#
# COMPACT_ATOMS: atom_id res chain seq x y z
N ASP A 1 -33.60 -24.16 -20.30
CA ASP A 1 -33.06 -24.11 -18.93
C ASP A 1 -32.14 -25.26 -18.52
N GLN A 2 -31.85 -26.26 -19.38
CA GLN A 2 -30.97 -27.38 -19.03
C GLN A 2 -29.47 -27.14 -19.24
N VAL A 3 -29.09 -25.99 -19.80
CA VAL A 3 -27.69 -25.59 -19.98
C VAL A 3 -27.49 -24.27 -19.24
N LYS A 4 -26.62 -24.28 -18.24
CA LYS A 4 -26.14 -23.08 -17.55
C LYS A 4 -24.62 -23.08 -17.63
N ILE A 5 -24.04 -21.92 -17.95
CA ILE A 5 -22.61 -21.68 -17.76
C ILE A 5 -22.37 -21.26 -16.30
N GLY A 6 -21.16 -21.51 -15.79
CA GLY A 6 -20.77 -20.98 -14.48
C GLY A 6 -20.88 -19.45 -14.50
N SER A 7 -21.45 -18.88 -13.44
CA SER A 7 -21.58 -17.44 -13.25
C SER A 7 -21.37 -17.12 -11.79
N TYR A 8 -20.65 -16.03 -11.52
CA TYR A 8 -20.42 -15.53 -10.17
C TYR A 8 -21.14 -14.20 -9.98
N PRO A 9 -21.75 -13.95 -8.81
CA PRO A 9 -22.36 -12.66 -8.50
C PRO A 9 -21.28 -11.58 -8.42
N VAL A 10 -21.61 -10.39 -8.91
CA VAL A 10 -20.71 -9.23 -8.92
C VAL A 10 -21.35 -8.02 -8.25
N GLN A 11 -20.52 -7.17 -7.66
CA GLN A 11 -20.90 -5.86 -7.12
C GLN A 11 -19.84 -4.81 -7.51
N GLU A 12 -20.26 -3.56 -7.69
CA GLU A 12 -19.38 -2.45 -8.03
C GLU A 12 -19.08 -1.60 -6.79
N MET A 13 -17.81 -1.25 -6.56
CA MET A 13 -17.41 -0.32 -5.50
C MET A 13 -16.04 0.28 -5.80
N GLY A 14 -15.90 1.59 -5.61
CA GLY A 14 -14.63 2.30 -5.80
C GLY A 14 -14.10 2.27 -7.24
N GLY A 15 -14.96 2.05 -8.25
CA GLY A 15 -14.53 1.88 -9.64
C GLY A 15 -13.99 0.49 -9.99
N LEU A 16 -14.12 -0.49 -9.09
CA LEU A 16 -13.79 -1.90 -9.31
C LEU A 16 -15.04 -2.77 -9.38
N VAL A 17 -14.96 -3.88 -10.11
CA VAL A 17 -15.96 -4.95 -10.13
C VAL A 17 -15.47 -6.10 -9.25
N TRP A 18 -16.23 -6.42 -8.22
CA TRP A 18 -15.92 -7.46 -7.23
C TRP A 18 -16.73 -8.72 -7.53
N ALA A 19 -16.06 -9.83 -7.82
CA ALA A 19 -16.71 -11.12 -8.01
C ALA A 19 -16.57 -12.00 -6.76
N TYR A 20 -17.67 -12.61 -6.32
CA TYR A 20 -17.62 -13.61 -5.23
C TYR A 20 -17.62 -15.02 -5.80
N MET A 21 -16.50 -15.73 -5.63
CA MET A 21 -16.27 -17.08 -6.15
C MET A 21 -16.44 -18.19 -5.11
N GLY A 22 -16.98 -17.87 -3.93
CA GLY A 22 -17.20 -18.82 -2.82
C GLY A 22 -18.61 -19.42 -2.78
N PRO A 23 -18.91 -20.24 -1.75
CA PRO A 23 -20.22 -20.88 -1.57
C PRO A 23 -21.31 -19.89 -1.14
N ALA A 24 -22.56 -20.18 -1.51
CA ALA A 24 -23.71 -19.42 -1.03
C ALA A 24 -23.92 -19.57 0.50
N PRO A 25 -24.51 -18.58 1.20
CA PRO A 25 -25.00 -17.30 0.67
C PRO A 25 -23.86 -16.36 0.24
N VAL A 26 -24.15 -15.35 -0.59
CA VAL A 26 -23.12 -14.37 -0.98
C VAL A 26 -22.90 -13.42 0.19
N PRO A 27 -21.65 -13.15 0.63
CA PRO A 27 -21.39 -12.16 1.67
C PRO A 27 -21.58 -10.74 1.13
N LEU A 28 -21.66 -9.78 2.04
CA LEU A 28 -21.69 -8.37 1.75
C LEU A 28 -20.31 -7.90 1.28
N LEU A 29 -20.27 -6.96 0.33
CA LEU A 29 -19.05 -6.25 -0.05
C LEU A 29 -18.74 -5.18 1.00
N PRO A 30 -17.63 -5.29 1.76
CA PRO A 30 -17.37 -4.40 2.88
C PRO A 30 -16.95 -3.00 2.40
N PRO A 31 -17.49 -1.91 2.98
CA PRO A 31 -17.18 -0.54 2.60
C PRO A 31 -15.83 -0.09 3.16
N TRP A 32 -14.73 -0.67 2.64
CA TRP A 32 -13.39 -0.27 3.03
C TRP A 32 -13.13 1.19 2.67
N ASP A 33 -12.52 1.90 3.61
CA ASP A 33 -12.39 3.34 3.62
C ASP A 33 -11.94 3.97 2.29
N LEU A 34 -10.85 3.51 1.68
CA LEU A 34 -10.33 4.14 0.46
C LEU A 34 -11.31 4.01 -0.73
N PHE A 35 -12.15 2.98 -0.75
CA PHE A 35 -13.14 2.80 -1.83
C PHE A 35 -14.34 3.73 -1.71
N VAL A 36 -14.67 4.21 -0.50
CA VAL A 36 -15.93 4.92 -0.23
C VAL A 36 -15.76 6.28 0.45
N MET A 37 -14.56 6.63 0.93
CA MET A 37 -14.28 7.91 1.58
C MET A 37 -14.77 9.10 0.73
N PRO A 38 -15.52 10.05 1.32
CA PRO A 38 -15.94 11.23 0.60
C PRO A 38 -14.74 12.17 0.35
N ASN A 39 -14.94 13.17 -0.50
CA ASN A 39 -13.97 14.25 -0.73
C ASN A 39 -12.57 13.72 -1.09
N ALA A 40 -12.53 12.82 -2.08
CA ALA A 40 -11.29 12.19 -2.51
C ALA A 40 -11.22 11.98 -4.03
N ILE A 41 -10.04 12.23 -4.61
CA ILE A 41 -9.68 11.80 -5.96
C ILE A 41 -9.13 10.37 -5.87
N ARG A 42 -9.45 9.52 -6.85
CA ARG A 42 -9.00 8.13 -6.94
C ARG A 42 -8.44 7.81 -8.31
N GLN A 43 -7.51 6.87 -8.36
CA GLN A 43 -7.04 6.24 -9.59
C GLN A 43 -6.52 4.84 -9.32
N ILE A 44 -6.55 3.99 -10.34
CA ILE A 44 -6.24 2.56 -10.23
C ILE A 44 -5.04 2.25 -11.13
N GLY A 45 -3.87 2.08 -10.54
CA GLY A 45 -2.69 1.58 -11.24
C GLY A 45 -2.69 0.05 -11.26
N ILE A 46 -2.38 -0.56 -12.39
CA ILE A 46 -2.37 -2.02 -12.57
C ILE A 46 -0.99 -2.48 -13.04
N THR A 47 -0.51 -3.59 -12.48
CA THR A 47 0.68 -4.31 -12.96
C THR A 47 0.37 -5.80 -13.05
N HIS A 48 0.65 -6.42 -14.19
CA HIS A 48 0.65 -7.88 -14.33
C HIS A 48 2.03 -8.41 -13.95
N LEU A 49 2.06 -9.36 -13.01
CA LEU A 49 3.30 -9.93 -12.48
C LEU A 49 3.32 -11.43 -12.75
N GLU A 50 4.41 -11.91 -13.34
CA GLU A 50 4.66 -13.32 -13.63
C GLU A 50 5.22 -14.03 -12.38
N CYS A 51 4.47 -13.95 -11.28
CA CYS A 51 4.71 -14.77 -10.10
C CYS A 51 3.45 -14.93 -9.24
N ASN A 52 3.52 -15.85 -8.28
CA ASN A 52 2.47 -16.11 -7.32
C ASN A 52 2.18 -14.89 -6.44
N TRP A 53 0.90 -14.70 -6.10
CA TRP A 53 0.45 -13.53 -5.32
C TRP A 53 1.05 -13.48 -3.91
N LEU A 54 1.37 -14.64 -3.32
CA LEU A 54 1.80 -14.73 -1.93
C LEU A 54 3.17 -14.10 -1.72
N GLN A 55 4.14 -14.26 -2.63
CA GLN A 55 5.44 -13.59 -2.48
C GLN A 55 5.35 -12.07 -2.68
N CYS A 56 4.44 -11.61 -3.54
CA CYS A 56 4.10 -10.18 -3.65
C CYS A 56 3.47 -9.65 -2.36
N HIS A 57 2.67 -10.49 -1.69
CA HIS A 57 2.02 -10.13 -0.44
C HIS A 57 2.98 -10.18 0.74
N GLU A 58 3.90 -11.14 0.82
CA GLU A 58 4.92 -11.25 1.87
C GLU A 58 5.84 -10.03 1.95
N ASN A 59 6.06 -9.31 0.86
CA ASN A 59 6.71 -8.01 0.86
C ASN A 59 6.06 -7.01 1.84
N THR A 60 4.75 -7.12 2.06
CA THR A 60 4.07 -6.32 3.09
C THR A 60 4.64 -6.60 4.47
N GLY A 61 4.97 -7.85 4.78
CA GLY A 61 5.49 -8.28 6.07
C GLY A 61 6.95 -7.89 6.30
N ASP A 62 7.64 -7.32 5.30
CA ASP A 62 9.06 -6.98 5.36
C ASP A 62 9.28 -5.46 5.39
N PRO A 63 9.35 -4.80 6.55
CA PRO A 63 9.81 -3.41 6.60
C PRO A 63 11.29 -3.21 6.23
N ALA A 64 12.12 -4.26 6.24
CA ALA A 64 13.55 -4.15 5.98
C ALA A 64 13.87 -4.04 4.48
N HIS A 65 13.07 -4.64 3.56
CA HIS A 65 13.27 -4.43 2.11
C HIS A 65 13.32 -2.95 1.76
N SER A 66 12.51 -2.12 2.45
CA SER A 66 12.47 -0.68 2.19
C SER A 66 13.86 -0.04 2.29
N VAL A 67 14.70 -0.47 3.24
CA VAL A 67 16.05 0.07 3.43
C VAL A 67 16.99 -0.32 2.29
N TYR A 68 16.92 -1.57 1.83
CA TYR A 68 17.85 -2.10 0.83
C TYR A 68 17.39 -1.82 -0.60
N LEU A 69 16.11 -2.02 -0.88
CA LEU A 69 15.53 -1.89 -2.21
C LEU A 69 15.31 -0.42 -2.57
N HIS A 70 14.58 0.31 -1.73
CA HIS A 70 14.22 1.72 -1.97
C HIS A 70 15.22 2.71 -1.36
N GLY A 71 16.16 2.22 -0.56
CA GLY A 71 17.36 2.91 -0.12
C GLY A 71 18.54 2.55 -1.04
N TYR A 72 19.46 1.73 -0.55
CA TYR A 72 20.76 1.51 -1.20
C TYR A 72 20.72 1.09 -2.68
N ASN A 73 19.81 0.21 -3.10
CA ASN A 73 19.68 -0.15 -4.51
C ASN A 73 19.19 1.03 -5.35
N PHE A 74 18.25 1.83 -4.85
CA PHE A 74 17.79 3.03 -5.54
C PHE A 74 18.93 4.06 -5.70
N GLU A 75 19.78 4.23 -4.69
CA GLU A 75 20.98 5.10 -4.74
C GLU A 75 21.88 4.67 -5.89
N TYR A 76 22.24 3.38 -5.91
CA TYR A 76 23.06 2.78 -6.95
C TYR A 76 22.47 3.01 -8.36
N ILE A 77 21.15 2.81 -8.52
CA ILE A 77 20.48 3.02 -9.82
C ILE A 77 20.56 4.49 -10.26
N LEU A 78 20.35 5.44 -9.34
CA LEU A 78 20.40 6.86 -9.64
C LEU A 78 21.82 7.34 -9.94
N GLU A 79 22.83 6.83 -9.23
CA GLU A 79 24.25 7.08 -9.52
C GLU A 79 24.62 6.61 -10.93
N LYS A 80 24.22 5.39 -11.30
CA LYS A 80 24.48 4.84 -12.64
C LYS A 80 23.82 5.64 -13.75
N LYS A 81 22.67 6.26 -13.47
CA LYS A 81 21.96 7.15 -14.40
C LYS A 81 22.48 8.59 -14.40
N GLY A 82 23.37 8.96 -13.47
CA GLY A 82 23.85 10.34 -13.33
C GLY A 82 22.82 11.30 -12.74
N ASN A 83 21.76 10.78 -12.10
CA ASN A 83 20.63 11.56 -11.62
C ASN A 83 20.55 11.64 -10.09
N LEU A 84 21.51 11.06 -9.36
CA LEU A 84 21.50 11.04 -7.90
C LEU A 84 21.36 12.45 -7.33
N ASP A 85 22.30 13.35 -7.66
CA ASP A 85 22.33 14.72 -7.14
C ASP A 85 21.00 15.44 -7.39
N GLU A 86 20.40 15.28 -8.56
CA GLU A 86 19.12 15.88 -8.90
C GLU A 86 17.95 15.32 -8.10
N ARG A 87 17.86 14.00 -8.01
CA ARG A 87 16.76 13.29 -7.33
C ARG A 87 16.85 13.37 -5.82
N THR A 88 18.01 13.78 -5.28
CA THR A 88 18.24 13.90 -3.84
C THR A 88 18.63 15.31 -3.39
N LYS A 89 18.39 16.34 -4.22
CA LYS A 89 18.67 17.75 -3.87
C LYS A 89 18.11 18.13 -2.51
N ASP A 90 16.88 17.71 -2.25
CA ASP A 90 16.22 17.86 -0.95
C ASP A 90 16.26 16.52 -0.21
N ARG A 91 17.17 16.42 0.77
CA ARG A 91 17.33 15.20 1.57
C ARG A 91 16.06 14.86 2.37
N GLN A 92 15.31 15.86 2.83
CA GLN A 92 14.10 15.64 3.62
C GLN A 92 12.97 15.05 2.76
N MET A 93 12.91 15.47 1.51
CA MET A 93 11.92 15.00 0.53
C MET A 93 12.38 13.80 -0.28
N SER A 94 13.65 13.40 -0.15
CA SER A 94 14.22 12.27 -0.87
C SER A 94 13.68 10.94 -0.33
N THR A 95 12.96 10.20 -1.18
CA THR A 95 12.50 8.84 -0.87
C THR A 95 13.67 7.99 -0.40
N LEU A 96 14.74 7.96 -1.19
CA LEU A 96 15.97 7.23 -0.92
C LEU A 96 16.49 7.44 0.50
N HIS A 97 16.75 8.70 0.87
CA HIS A 97 17.37 9.04 2.14
C HIS A 97 16.46 8.71 3.32
N SER A 98 15.15 8.93 3.17
CA SER A 98 14.16 8.50 4.16
C SER A 98 14.24 6.99 4.43
N ARG A 99 14.44 6.17 3.38
CA ARG A 99 14.56 4.72 3.50
C ARG A 99 15.90 4.27 4.09
N ILE A 100 17.01 4.92 3.75
CA ILE A 100 18.31 4.65 4.37
C ILE A 100 18.28 5.00 5.86
N ASP A 101 17.69 6.15 6.21
CA ASP A 101 17.59 6.60 7.60
C ASP A 101 16.66 5.69 8.43
N MET A 102 15.64 5.08 7.80
CA MET A 102 14.82 4.03 8.42
C MET A 102 15.64 2.83 8.89
N GLY A 103 16.78 2.52 8.25
CA GLY A 103 17.67 1.43 8.66
C GLY A 103 18.44 1.70 9.96
N ARG A 104 18.49 2.95 10.44
CA ARG A 104 19.32 3.35 11.58
C ARG A 104 18.60 3.09 12.90
N GLY A 105 19.17 2.20 13.70
CA GLY A 105 18.70 1.89 15.04
C GLY A 105 17.51 0.95 15.12
N ILE A 106 17.26 0.12 14.10
CA ILE A 106 16.28 -0.97 14.17
C ILE A 106 16.71 -1.94 15.28
N GLU A 107 15.92 -2.03 16.35
CA GLU A 107 16.13 -2.97 17.45
C GLU A 107 15.37 -4.28 17.24
N SER A 108 14.09 -4.14 16.87
CA SER A 108 13.18 -5.24 16.62
C SER A 108 12.01 -4.77 15.76
N LEU A 109 11.31 -5.72 15.15
CA LEU A 109 10.01 -5.48 14.54
C LEU A 109 8.93 -6.03 15.46
N TYR A 110 7.73 -5.48 15.34
CA TYR A 110 6.55 -6.01 16.00
C TYR A 110 5.46 -6.27 14.96
N ALA A 111 4.61 -7.23 15.26
CA ALA A 111 3.38 -7.50 14.56
C ALA A 111 2.30 -7.81 15.59
N HIS A 112 1.11 -7.24 15.42
CA HIS A 112 -0.04 -7.53 16.26
C HIS A 112 -1.27 -7.77 15.40
N GLU A 113 -2.13 -8.67 15.89
CA GLU A 113 -3.41 -8.94 15.25
C GLU A 113 -4.32 -7.71 15.34
N THR A 114 -5.07 -7.46 14.28
CA THR A 114 -6.20 -6.53 14.29
C THR A 114 -7.49 -7.27 14.03
N ARG A 115 -8.62 -6.59 14.21
CA ARG A 115 -9.94 -7.14 13.85
C ARG A 115 -9.98 -7.67 12.40
N TYR A 116 -9.24 -7.02 11.50
CA TYR A 116 -9.34 -7.24 10.05
C TYR A 116 -8.07 -7.85 9.43
N GLY A 117 -7.03 -8.13 10.20
CA GLY A 117 -5.78 -8.68 9.70
C GLY A 117 -4.66 -8.48 10.70
N MET A 118 -3.66 -7.69 10.33
CA MET A 118 -2.54 -7.37 11.22
C MET A 118 -1.95 -5.99 10.97
N GLU A 119 -1.32 -5.45 12.00
CA GLU A 119 -0.47 -4.27 11.92
C GLU A 119 0.95 -4.64 12.31
N LYS A 120 1.90 -3.86 11.80
CA LYS A 120 3.32 -4.06 12.06
C LYS A 120 4.05 -2.73 12.17
N GLY A 121 5.22 -2.78 12.75
CA GLY A 121 6.12 -1.65 12.79
C GLY A 121 7.49 -2.01 13.32
N ILE A 122 8.24 -0.96 13.62
CA ILE A 122 9.66 -1.04 13.98
C ILE A 122 9.84 -0.38 15.34
N ASN A 123 10.53 -1.09 16.24
CA ASN A 123 11.07 -0.53 17.46
C ASN A 123 12.49 -0.03 17.17
N TYR A 124 12.73 1.24 17.47
CA TYR A 124 14.01 1.90 17.30
C TYR A 124 14.68 2.11 18.65
N SER A 125 15.99 1.88 18.70
CA SER A 125 16.82 2.15 19.86
C SER A 125 17.92 3.15 19.54
N LYS A 126 18.06 4.17 20.38
CA LYS A 126 19.16 5.13 20.37
C LYS A 126 20.50 4.42 20.58
N ALA A 127 20.53 3.36 21.38
CA ALA A 127 21.73 2.55 21.58
C ALA A 127 22.22 1.86 20.29
N LEU A 128 21.33 1.69 19.30
CA LEU A 128 21.63 1.13 17.99
C LEU A 128 21.76 2.19 16.89
N GLY A 129 21.76 3.47 17.25
CA GLY A 129 21.99 4.58 16.31
C GLY A 129 20.74 5.32 15.82
N ALA A 130 19.57 5.08 16.41
CA ALA A 130 18.41 5.96 16.20
C ALA A 130 18.61 7.33 16.89
N ASP A 131 17.88 8.35 16.45
CA ASP A 131 17.85 9.68 17.08
C ASP A 131 17.29 9.61 18.53
N LYS A 132 16.27 8.78 18.72
CA LYS A 132 15.60 8.50 20.00
C LYS A 132 15.03 7.09 20.01
N ASP A 133 14.82 6.56 21.21
CA ASP A 133 14.00 5.37 21.39
C ASP A 133 12.57 5.70 20.98
N ARG A 134 12.03 4.96 20.03
CA ARG A 134 10.68 5.18 19.50
C ARG A 134 10.12 3.92 18.88
N GLN A 135 8.80 3.85 18.81
CA GLN A 135 8.10 2.88 17.98
C GLN A 135 7.53 3.61 16.76
N SER A 136 7.66 3.02 15.57
CA SER A 136 7.01 3.52 14.34
C SER A 136 6.13 2.43 13.77
N ARG A 137 4.85 2.72 13.63
CA ARG A 137 3.95 1.91 12.81
C ARG A 137 4.36 2.03 11.34
N HIS A 138 4.17 0.95 10.59
CA HIS A 138 4.43 0.91 9.15
C HIS A 138 3.10 0.87 8.38
N SER A 139 2.77 -0.25 7.77
CA SER A 139 1.54 -0.46 7.00
C SER A 139 0.61 -1.47 7.67
N THR A 140 -0.68 -1.41 7.31
CA THR A 140 -1.66 -2.40 7.76
C THR A 140 -1.86 -3.46 6.70
N VAL A 141 -2.02 -4.70 7.13
CA VAL A 141 -2.47 -5.81 6.28
C VAL A 141 -3.93 -6.04 6.59
N ILE A 142 -4.79 -5.92 5.57
CA ILE A 142 -6.18 -6.35 5.66
C ILE A 142 -6.22 -7.72 5.00
N PHE A 143 -6.61 -8.73 5.79
CA PHE A 143 -6.67 -10.10 5.31
C PHE A 143 -7.70 -10.22 4.16
N PRO A 144 -7.42 -10.97 3.08
CA PRO A 144 -6.24 -11.81 2.89
C PRO A 144 -5.09 -11.14 2.11
N PHE A 145 -5.37 -10.18 1.23
CA PHE A 145 -4.40 -9.79 0.18
C PHE A 145 -4.27 -8.28 -0.03
N PHE A 146 -4.69 -7.47 0.94
CA PHE A 146 -4.58 -6.02 0.89
C PHE A 146 -3.45 -5.52 1.78
N THR A 147 -2.75 -4.49 1.33
CA THR A 147 -1.93 -3.65 2.19
C THR A 147 -2.45 -2.23 2.12
N GLN A 148 -2.73 -1.63 3.27
CA GLN A 148 -3.08 -0.21 3.37
C GLN A 148 -1.87 0.59 3.84
N THR A 149 -1.55 1.65 3.08
CA THR A 149 -0.60 2.69 3.46
C THR A 149 -1.30 4.04 3.52
N GLY A 150 -0.76 4.94 4.34
CA GLY A 150 -1.44 6.16 4.71
C GLY A 150 -2.24 6.01 6.00
N GLY A 151 -2.85 7.10 6.43
CA GLY A 151 -3.63 7.18 7.65
C GLY A 151 -4.38 8.51 7.75
N PRO A 152 -5.07 8.75 8.88
CA PRO A 152 -5.88 9.95 9.06
C PRO A 152 -5.05 11.23 8.84
N GLY A 153 -5.60 12.16 8.08
CA GLY A 153 -4.97 13.45 7.76
C GLY A 153 -3.87 13.42 6.69
N GLN A 154 -3.50 12.24 6.17
CA GLN A 154 -2.55 12.15 5.05
C GLN A 154 -3.26 12.34 3.71
N VAL A 155 -2.69 13.18 2.85
CA VAL A 155 -3.29 13.50 1.55
C VAL A 155 -3.32 12.28 0.62
N ARG A 156 -2.24 11.49 0.54
CA ARG A 156 -2.18 10.26 -0.27
C ARG A 156 -2.31 9.02 0.61
N GLN A 157 -3.22 8.15 0.24
CA GLN A 157 -3.41 6.82 0.82
C GLN A 157 -3.49 5.79 -0.30
N GLU A 158 -3.19 4.53 0.00
CA GLU A 158 -3.17 3.47 -1.02
C GLU A 158 -3.58 2.12 -0.46
N PHE A 159 -4.40 1.39 -1.23
CA PHE A 159 -4.44 -0.06 -1.14
C PHE A 159 -3.55 -0.67 -2.22
N GLN A 160 -2.70 -1.60 -1.83
CA GLN A 160 -2.10 -2.55 -2.75
C GLN A 160 -2.80 -3.90 -2.63
N ILE A 161 -3.42 -4.35 -3.70
CA ILE A 161 -4.26 -5.54 -3.76
C ILE A 161 -3.57 -6.57 -4.66
N ARG A 162 -3.33 -7.78 -4.15
CA ARG A 162 -2.71 -8.87 -4.92
C ARG A 162 -3.80 -9.86 -5.30
N VAL A 163 -4.34 -9.74 -6.51
CA VAL A 163 -5.39 -10.63 -6.99
C VAL A 163 -4.72 -11.83 -7.69
N PRO A 164 -4.88 -13.07 -7.19
CA PRO A 164 -4.38 -14.24 -7.90
C PRO A 164 -5.15 -14.41 -9.22
N ILE A 165 -4.43 -14.42 -10.33
CA ILE A 165 -4.98 -14.82 -11.64
C ILE A 165 -4.96 -16.34 -11.73
N ASP A 166 -3.79 -16.92 -11.43
CA ASP A 166 -3.50 -18.34 -11.33
C ASP A 166 -2.31 -18.58 -10.38
N ASP A 167 -1.76 -19.80 -10.35
CA ASP A 167 -0.67 -20.18 -9.44
C ASP A 167 0.64 -19.40 -9.68
N THR A 168 0.84 -18.86 -10.88
CA THR A 168 2.09 -18.23 -11.34
C THR A 168 1.91 -16.80 -11.81
N ASN A 169 0.70 -16.24 -11.75
CA ASN A 169 0.40 -14.90 -12.23
C ASN A 169 -0.43 -14.11 -11.23
N THR A 170 -0.05 -12.85 -11.02
CA THR A 170 -0.71 -11.92 -10.11
C THR A 170 -1.15 -10.68 -10.85
N TYR A 171 -2.39 -10.28 -10.62
CA TYR A 171 -2.91 -8.98 -10.99
C TYR A 171 -2.74 -8.05 -9.78
N HIS A 172 -1.69 -7.22 -9.81
CA HIS A 172 -1.42 -6.25 -8.75
C HIS A 172 -2.12 -4.93 -9.04
N ILE A 173 -2.89 -4.46 -8.06
CA ILE A 173 -3.64 -3.21 -8.14
C ILE A 173 -3.09 -2.25 -7.08
N ALA A 174 -2.56 -1.11 -7.52
CA ALA A 174 -2.25 0.06 -6.71
C ALA A 174 -3.43 1.04 -6.77
N TYR A 175 -4.32 0.97 -5.77
CA TYR A 175 -5.49 1.81 -5.65
C TYR A 175 -5.14 3.09 -4.86
N GLY A 176 -4.88 4.18 -5.58
CA GLY A 176 -4.57 5.49 -5.00
C GLY A 176 -5.83 6.24 -4.59
N CYS A 177 -5.83 6.81 -3.38
CA CYS A 177 -6.89 7.65 -2.86
C CYS A 177 -6.29 8.93 -2.27
N TYR A 178 -6.72 10.09 -2.77
CA TYR A 178 -6.20 11.40 -2.42
C TYR A 178 -7.27 12.24 -1.74
N THR A 179 -7.19 12.34 -0.42
CA THR A 179 -8.21 12.99 0.40
C THR A 179 -7.86 14.45 0.66
N ALA A 180 -8.88 15.31 0.62
CA ALA A 180 -8.74 16.71 0.97
C ALA A 180 -9.23 16.99 2.41
N PRO A 181 -8.57 17.89 3.16
CA PRO A 181 -9.05 18.31 4.47
C PRO A 181 -10.35 19.11 4.37
N ASN A 182 -11.03 19.28 5.50
CA ASN A 182 -12.23 20.12 5.58
C ASN A 182 -11.93 21.54 5.08
N GLY A 183 -12.77 22.05 4.18
CA GLY A 183 -12.58 23.38 3.57
C GLY A 183 -11.85 23.37 2.22
N VAL A 184 -11.35 22.21 1.78
CA VAL A 184 -10.84 22.00 0.42
C VAL A 184 -11.65 20.91 -0.26
N ASP A 185 -12.19 21.23 -1.44
CA ASP A 185 -12.92 20.27 -2.26
C ASP A 185 -11.94 19.45 -3.11
N ALA A 186 -11.94 18.12 -2.98
CA ALA A 186 -11.14 17.25 -3.84
C ALA A 186 -11.60 17.27 -5.30
N GLY A 187 -12.85 17.68 -5.54
CA GLY A 187 -13.51 17.60 -6.83
C GLY A 187 -14.25 16.28 -7.02
N GLU A 188 -15.14 16.25 -8.01
CA GLU A 188 -15.95 15.07 -8.34
C GLU A 188 -15.32 14.27 -9.48
N GLN A 189 -15.53 12.95 -9.45
CA GLN A 189 -15.16 12.03 -10.52
C GLN A 189 -16.40 11.26 -10.97
N GLU A 190 -16.75 11.32 -12.26
CA GLU A 190 -17.81 10.49 -12.83
C GLU A 190 -17.44 9.00 -12.81
N SER A 191 -16.15 8.70 -12.91
CA SER A 191 -15.58 7.35 -12.82
C SER A 191 -14.16 7.39 -12.25
N VAL A 192 -13.70 6.27 -11.70
CA VAL A 192 -12.31 6.12 -11.25
C VAL A 192 -11.49 5.58 -12.42
N PRO A 193 -10.55 6.35 -12.98
CA PRO A 193 -9.76 5.89 -14.11
C PRO A 193 -8.71 4.86 -13.68
N TYR A 194 -8.36 3.98 -14.62
CA TYR A 194 -7.26 3.03 -14.45
C TYR A 194 -6.16 3.25 -15.49
N TYR A 195 -4.97 2.76 -15.19
CA TYR A 195 -3.80 2.82 -16.05
C TYR A 195 -2.84 1.67 -15.78
N ASP A 196 -2.05 1.29 -16.79
CA ASP A 196 -0.96 0.34 -16.62
C ASP A 196 0.27 1.04 -16.01
N ILE A 197 0.88 0.40 -15.02
CA ILE A 197 2.15 0.83 -14.45
C ILE A 197 3.26 0.05 -15.16
N PRO A 198 4.08 0.70 -16.00
CA PRO A 198 5.13 0.01 -16.73
C PRO A 198 6.29 -0.35 -15.80
N ILE A 199 6.71 -1.61 -15.84
CA ILE A 199 7.94 -2.09 -15.18
C ILE A 199 9.10 -2.30 -16.17
N PHE A 200 8.82 -2.14 -17.47
CA PHE A 200 9.79 -2.08 -18.57
C PHE A 200 9.55 -0.84 -19.42
N ASP A 201 10.62 -0.27 -20.00
CA ASP A 201 10.53 0.86 -20.93
C ASP A 201 10.17 0.39 -22.35
N GLU A 202 10.05 1.34 -23.30
CA GLU A 202 9.70 1.06 -24.70
C GLU A 202 10.71 0.15 -25.42
N ASP A 203 11.96 0.11 -24.95
CA ASP A 203 13.02 -0.75 -25.46
C ASP A 203 13.08 -2.11 -24.74
N GLY A 204 12.14 -2.38 -23.82
CA GLY A 204 12.08 -3.61 -23.03
C GLY A 204 13.11 -3.65 -21.90
N ARG A 205 13.74 -2.54 -21.52
CA ARG A 205 14.69 -2.50 -20.39
C ARG A 205 13.92 -2.31 -19.09
N PRO A 206 14.33 -2.97 -17.99
CA PRO A 206 13.62 -2.87 -16.73
C PRO A 206 13.71 -1.44 -16.16
N ILE A 207 12.57 -0.92 -15.72
CA ILE A 207 12.47 0.35 -15.02
C ILE A 207 12.75 0.13 -13.54
N TRP A 208 13.67 0.90 -12.97
CA TRP A 208 14.13 0.77 -11.58
C TRP A 208 14.05 2.07 -10.80
N ASP A 209 13.55 3.14 -11.39
CA ASP A 209 13.66 4.50 -10.86
C ASP A 209 12.42 4.96 -10.08
N PHE A 210 11.56 4.04 -9.64
CA PHE A 210 10.45 4.32 -8.74
C PHE A 210 10.14 3.09 -7.87
N VAL A 211 9.52 3.32 -6.71
CA VAL A 211 9.35 2.34 -5.63
C VAL A 211 8.68 1.05 -6.11
N LEU A 212 7.50 1.16 -6.73
CA LEU A 212 6.70 -0.02 -7.08
C LEU A 212 7.31 -0.87 -8.20
N ALA A 213 8.08 -0.30 -9.13
CA ALA A 213 8.80 -1.10 -10.11
C ALA A 213 9.94 -1.90 -9.47
N GLN A 214 10.67 -1.33 -8.50
CA GLN A 214 11.70 -2.06 -7.77
C GLN A 214 11.11 -3.24 -7.01
N ASP A 215 9.99 -3.01 -6.32
CA ASP A 215 9.17 -4.05 -5.68
C ASP A 215 8.78 -5.14 -6.69
N SER A 216 8.18 -4.75 -7.83
CA SER A 216 7.73 -5.68 -8.87
C SER A 216 8.85 -6.59 -9.38
N HIS A 217 10.02 -6.01 -9.69
CA HIS A 217 11.18 -6.79 -10.11
C HIS A 217 11.70 -7.70 -8.99
N ALA A 218 11.70 -7.24 -7.74
CA ALA A 218 12.10 -8.06 -6.60
C ALA A 218 11.15 -9.25 -6.41
N TRP A 219 9.84 -9.06 -6.57
CA TRP A 219 8.85 -10.13 -6.45
C TRP A 219 8.96 -11.16 -7.56
N VAL A 220 9.08 -10.72 -8.82
CA VAL A 220 9.22 -11.63 -9.97
C VAL A 220 10.55 -12.39 -9.93
N SER A 221 11.63 -11.76 -9.43
CA SER A 221 12.96 -12.40 -9.38
C SER A 221 13.08 -13.59 -8.41
N GLN A 222 12.10 -13.78 -7.52
CA GLN A 222 12.01 -14.97 -6.66
C GLN A 222 11.53 -16.23 -7.43
N GLY A 223 11.16 -16.08 -8.71
CA GLY A 223 10.63 -17.14 -9.57
C GLY A 223 9.10 -17.22 -9.53
N ASP A 224 8.53 -18.07 -10.38
CA ASP A 224 7.07 -18.19 -10.55
C ASP A 224 6.36 -18.50 -9.21
N ILE A 225 6.95 -19.40 -8.41
CA ILE A 225 6.53 -19.72 -7.05
C ILE A 225 7.78 -19.84 -6.17
N MET A 226 7.93 -18.96 -5.18
CA MET A 226 9.04 -19.04 -4.22
C MET A 226 9.02 -20.34 -3.40
N ASP A 227 10.10 -21.12 -3.46
CA ASP A 227 10.30 -22.32 -2.63
C ASP A 227 10.65 -21.92 -1.19
N ARG A 228 9.63 -21.92 -0.34
CA ARG A 228 9.75 -21.59 1.09
C ARG A 228 10.43 -22.71 1.91
N THR A 229 10.68 -23.91 1.37
CA THR A 229 11.30 -25.01 2.13
C THR A 229 12.80 -24.80 2.36
N VAL A 230 13.43 -23.94 1.57
CA VAL A 230 14.87 -23.63 1.64
C VAL A 230 15.16 -22.26 2.24
N GLU A 231 14.13 -21.52 2.63
CA GLU A 231 14.27 -20.16 3.16
C GLU A 231 14.94 -20.16 4.54
N HIS A 232 15.61 -19.05 4.86
CA HIS A 232 16.22 -18.84 6.17
C HIS A 232 15.74 -17.49 6.71
N LEU A 233 14.66 -17.52 7.50
CA LEU A 233 14.07 -16.32 8.07
C LEU A 233 14.96 -15.71 9.15
N GLY A 234 15.16 -14.40 9.07
CA GLY A 234 15.89 -13.58 10.01
C GLY A 234 14.99 -12.92 11.05
N ARG A 235 15.61 -12.10 11.92
CA ARG A 235 14.90 -11.37 12.99
C ARG A 235 13.88 -10.36 12.45
N THR A 236 14.10 -9.85 11.24
CA THR A 236 13.20 -8.88 10.57
C THR A 236 11.98 -9.55 9.96
N ASP A 237 11.97 -10.87 9.82
CA ASP A 237 10.86 -11.58 9.17
C ASP A 237 9.72 -11.94 10.14
N LEU A 238 9.76 -11.42 11.37
CA LEU A 238 8.71 -11.63 12.36
C LEU A 238 7.30 -11.34 11.80
N PRO A 239 7.05 -10.22 11.09
CA PRO A 239 5.72 -9.96 10.55
C PRO A 239 5.34 -10.90 9.40
N ILE A 240 6.31 -11.41 8.62
CA ILE A 240 6.07 -12.46 7.60
C ILE A 240 5.59 -13.74 8.28
N VAL A 241 6.30 -14.19 9.32
CA VAL A 241 5.92 -15.38 10.10
C VAL A 241 4.52 -15.21 10.71
N PHE A 242 4.24 -14.04 11.27
CA PHE A 242 2.93 -13.71 11.82
C PHE A 242 1.83 -13.82 10.76
N MET A 243 2.06 -13.22 9.59
CA MET A 243 1.10 -13.23 8.47
C MET A 243 0.83 -14.66 7.96
N ARG A 244 1.88 -15.48 7.81
CA ARG A 244 1.74 -16.89 7.39
C ARG A 244 0.93 -17.72 8.37
N ARG A 245 1.15 -17.54 9.68
CA ARG A 245 0.31 -18.18 10.71
C ARG A 245 -1.14 -17.76 10.60
N GLN A 246 -1.41 -16.47 10.36
CA GLN A 246 -2.76 -16.00 10.14
C GLN A 246 -3.39 -16.67 8.90
N PHE A 247 -2.66 -16.88 7.81
CA PHE A 247 -3.16 -17.66 6.68
C PHE A 247 -3.50 -19.10 7.06
N GLU A 248 -2.60 -19.81 7.75
CA GLU A 248 -2.85 -21.20 8.20
C GLU A 248 -4.11 -21.28 9.08
N GLU A 249 -4.24 -20.38 10.06
CA GLU A 249 -5.41 -20.31 10.93
C GLU A 249 -6.70 -20.06 10.14
N GLN A 250 -6.71 -19.09 9.21
CA GLN A 250 -7.88 -18.78 8.40
C GLN A 250 -8.22 -19.89 7.39
N MET A 251 -7.22 -20.59 6.86
CA MET A 251 -7.43 -21.75 5.99
C MET A 251 -8.11 -22.89 6.75
N LEU A 252 -7.67 -23.20 7.98
CA LEU A 252 -8.32 -24.21 8.82
C LEU A 252 -9.79 -23.87 9.11
N ILE A 253 -10.10 -22.60 9.38
CA ILE A 253 -11.50 -22.16 9.56
C ILE A 253 -12.33 -22.43 8.30
N VAL A 254 -11.79 -22.14 7.12
CA VAL A 254 -12.47 -22.40 5.84
C VAL A 254 -12.65 -23.89 5.59
N GLU A 255 -11.64 -24.71 5.88
CA GLU A 255 -11.71 -26.18 5.76
C GLU A 255 -12.79 -26.79 6.65
N ASP A 256 -12.98 -26.23 7.85
CA ASP A 256 -14.05 -26.60 8.79
C ASP A 256 -15.44 -26.04 8.40
N GLY A 257 -15.54 -25.34 7.26
CA GLY A 257 -16.78 -24.76 6.73
C GLY A 257 -17.18 -23.43 7.35
N GLY A 258 -16.27 -22.79 8.10
CA GLY A 258 -16.43 -21.46 8.66
C GLY A 258 -16.09 -20.34 7.67
N ASP A 259 -16.38 -19.11 8.09
CA ASP A 259 -16.02 -17.91 7.35
C ASP A 259 -14.66 -17.38 7.81
N PRO A 260 -13.73 -17.08 6.89
CA PRO A 260 -12.48 -16.42 7.25
C PRO A 260 -12.73 -14.95 7.63
N LYS A 261 -11.70 -14.31 8.18
CA LYS A 261 -11.70 -12.86 8.47
C LYS A 261 -12.27 -12.06 7.29
N ASN A 262 -13.00 -11.01 7.64
CA ASN A 262 -13.57 -10.02 6.71
C ASN A 262 -14.70 -10.53 5.80
N VAL A 263 -15.26 -11.71 6.09
CA VAL A 263 -16.52 -12.15 5.48
C VAL A 263 -17.70 -11.73 6.37
N PHE A 264 -18.58 -10.88 5.83
CA PHE A 264 -19.76 -10.38 6.53
C PHE A 264 -21.01 -10.92 5.84
N ARG A 265 -21.81 -11.73 6.54
CA ARG A 265 -23.07 -12.28 6.01
C ARG A 265 -24.30 -11.56 6.52
N ASP A 266 -24.21 -10.94 7.69
CA ASP A 266 -25.29 -10.19 8.32
C ASP A 266 -25.02 -8.67 8.19
N PRO A 267 -25.93 -7.89 7.56
CA PRO A 267 -25.81 -6.44 7.49
C PRO A 267 -25.64 -5.76 8.85
N SER A 268 -26.23 -6.31 9.92
CA SER A 268 -26.10 -5.74 11.27
C SER A 268 -24.70 -5.87 11.87
N SER A 269 -23.87 -6.77 11.31
CA SER A 269 -22.50 -7.02 11.74
C SER A 269 -21.45 -6.17 11.00
N MET A 270 -21.85 -5.55 9.88
CA MET A 270 -20.95 -4.79 9.01
C MET A 270 -21.01 -3.29 9.37
N PRO A 271 -19.89 -2.66 9.75
CA PRO A 271 -19.84 -1.22 9.93
C PRO A 271 -20.10 -0.46 8.61
N ASP A 272 -20.68 0.74 8.70
CA ASP A 272 -20.95 1.60 7.54
C ASP A 272 -19.66 2.05 6.81
N LEU A 273 -18.54 2.13 7.55
CA LEU A 273 -17.22 2.46 7.04
C LEU A 273 -16.19 1.62 7.79
N ILE A 274 -15.26 1.00 7.05
CA ILE A 274 -14.24 0.13 7.66
C ILE A 274 -12.84 0.64 7.33
N HIS A 275 -12.10 1.01 8.38
CA HIS A 275 -10.66 1.25 8.29
C HIS A 275 -9.89 -0.06 8.48
N GLY A 276 -8.87 -0.30 7.66
CA GLY A 276 -8.10 -1.54 7.73
C GLY A 276 -7.36 -1.75 9.05
N GLY A 277 -6.97 -0.66 9.70
CA GLY A 277 -6.23 -0.64 10.96
C GLY A 277 -6.73 0.45 11.91
N ILE A 278 -5.89 0.83 12.85
CA ILE A 278 -6.18 1.93 13.78
C ILE A 278 -6.37 3.22 12.98
N TRP A 279 -7.51 3.88 13.20
CA TRP A 279 -7.85 5.17 12.61
C TRP A 279 -8.21 6.14 13.73
N ASP A 280 -7.22 6.91 14.17
CA ASP A 280 -7.34 7.87 15.27
C ASP A 280 -6.53 9.13 14.95
N GLU A 281 -7.23 10.24 14.71
CA GLU A 281 -6.63 11.54 14.38
C GLU A 281 -5.75 12.11 15.52
N ASN A 282 -5.93 11.63 16.75
CA ASN A 282 -5.12 12.04 17.90
C ASN A 282 -3.88 11.15 18.10
N ASN A 283 -3.76 10.07 17.33
CA ASN A 283 -2.67 9.12 17.45
C ASN A 283 -1.58 9.39 16.41
N ALA A 284 -0.50 10.03 16.87
CA ALA A 284 0.66 10.38 16.04
C ALA A 284 1.32 9.18 15.31
N SER A 285 1.10 7.94 15.76
CA SER A 285 1.61 6.76 15.08
C SER A 285 0.86 6.43 13.77
N VAL A 286 -0.36 6.92 13.59
CA VAL A 286 -1.18 6.71 12.39
C VAL A 286 -1.36 7.97 11.57
N THR A 287 -1.38 9.15 12.19
CA THR A 287 -1.43 10.44 11.48
C THR A 287 -0.10 10.86 10.87
N GLY A 288 1.01 10.28 11.37
CA GLY A 288 2.36 10.74 11.07
C GLY A 288 2.77 11.91 11.99
N ALA A 289 3.99 12.42 11.80
CA ALA A 289 4.50 13.53 12.60
C ALA A 289 3.80 14.85 12.20
N GLY A 290 2.68 15.18 12.87
CA GLY A 290 1.86 16.37 12.60
C GLY A 290 2.63 17.64 12.20
N GLY A 291 2.17 18.31 11.13
CA GLY A 291 2.79 19.49 10.53
C GLY A 291 2.77 19.44 8.99
N ALA A 292 2.90 20.60 8.34
CA ALA A 292 3.00 20.75 6.90
C ALA A 292 4.04 19.81 6.27
N ILE A 293 3.73 19.25 5.08
CA ILE A 293 4.57 18.38 4.22
C ILE A 293 5.48 17.42 4.99
N GLN A 294 4.97 16.21 5.23
CA GLN A 294 5.71 15.20 5.98
C GLN A 294 6.62 14.32 5.12
N ASN A 295 6.34 14.18 3.83
CA ASN A 295 7.14 13.37 2.90
C ASN A 295 6.81 13.69 1.42
N PHE A 296 7.54 13.06 0.50
CA PHE A 296 7.39 13.22 -0.95
C PHE A 296 5.96 13.04 -1.48
N ARG A 297 5.15 12.18 -0.83
CA ARG A 297 3.77 11.85 -1.22
C ARG A 297 2.74 12.92 -0.90
N SER A 298 3.10 13.95 -0.16
CA SER A 298 2.28 15.15 0.03
C SER A 298 2.72 16.34 -0.85
N ALA A 299 3.72 16.16 -1.72
CA ALA A 299 4.36 17.26 -2.43
C ALA A 299 4.53 17.01 -3.94
N TYR A 300 3.57 16.32 -4.56
CA TYR A 300 3.60 16.07 -6.01
C TYR A 300 3.59 17.37 -6.81
N HIS A 301 2.84 18.38 -6.34
CA HIS A 301 2.82 19.72 -6.93
C HIS A 301 4.16 20.47 -6.87
N LYS A 302 5.13 19.99 -6.06
CA LYS A 302 6.50 20.52 -5.96
C LYS A 302 7.52 19.66 -6.75
N GLY A 303 7.05 18.68 -7.52
CA GLY A 303 7.91 17.81 -8.35
C GLY A 303 8.39 16.53 -7.66
N TYR A 304 7.95 16.23 -6.44
CA TYR A 304 8.42 15.08 -5.67
C TYR A 304 7.67 13.76 -5.94
N GLY A 305 6.75 13.73 -6.92
CA GLY A 305 5.99 12.52 -7.27
C GLY A 305 6.70 11.52 -8.18
N VAL A 306 7.89 11.85 -8.67
CA VAL A 306 8.60 11.06 -9.70
C VAL A 306 9.07 9.68 -9.21
N ASP A 307 9.19 9.48 -7.89
CA ASP A 307 9.56 8.21 -7.27
C ASP A 307 8.37 7.26 -7.05
N ASP A 308 7.15 7.71 -7.38
CA ASP A 308 5.91 6.94 -7.23
C ASP A 308 5.34 6.49 -8.58
N ALA A 309 4.60 5.38 -8.56
CA ALA A 309 3.91 4.87 -9.75
C ALA A 309 2.80 5.82 -10.22
N ASP A 310 2.29 6.66 -9.30
CA ASP A 310 1.28 7.66 -9.59
C ASP A 310 1.64 8.60 -10.75
N ARG A 311 2.94 8.79 -11.04
CA ARG A 311 3.40 9.59 -12.17
C ARG A 311 2.83 9.17 -13.54
N TYR A 312 2.38 7.93 -13.67
CA TYR A 312 1.73 7.41 -14.88
C TYR A 312 0.21 7.59 -14.88
N GLY A 313 -0.35 8.04 -13.76
CA GLY A 313 -1.78 8.15 -13.54
C GLY A 313 -2.44 9.29 -14.33
N PRO A 314 -3.61 9.06 -14.94
CA PRO A 314 -4.26 10.04 -15.81
C PRO A 314 -4.84 11.25 -15.05
N VAL A 315 -5.04 11.14 -13.74
CA VAL A 315 -5.57 12.24 -12.89
C VAL A 315 -4.48 12.97 -12.11
N MET A 316 -3.21 12.75 -12.44
CA MET A 316 -2.10 13.51 -11.85
C MET A 316 -2.26 15.03 -11.93
N PRO A 317 -2.77 15.62 -13.03
CA PRO A 317 -3.06 17.06 -13.04
C PRO A 317 -4.04 17.50 -11.95
N MET A 318 -5.09 16.70 -11.69
CA MET A 318 -6.06 16.98 -10.63
C MET A 318 -5.45 16.79 -9.23
N ILE A 319 -4.62 15.76 -9.06
CA ILE A 319 -3.93 15.50 -7.78
C ILE A 319 -2.94 16.63 -7.46
N ILE A 320 -2.19 17.09 -8.45
CA ILE A 320 -1.24 18.22 -8.32
C ILE A 320 -2.00 19.50 -7.95
N ASP A 321 -3.09 19.81 -8.66
CA ASP A 321 -3.95 20.96 -8.35
C ASP A 321 -4.51 20.86 -6.92
N LEU A 322 -5.03 19.70 -6.53
CA LEU A 322 -5.54 19.46 -5.19
C LEU A 322 -4.47 19.72 -4.13
N MET A 323 -3.28 19.15 -4.27
CA MET A 323 -2.22 19.34 -3.28
C MET A 323 -1.78 20.82 -3.17
N GLN A 324 -1.78 21.57 -4.27
CA GLN A 324 -1.52 23.02 -4.22
C GLN A 324 -2.62 23.75 -3.43
N ARG A 325 -3.89 23.44 -3.68
CA ARG A 325 -5.02 24.04 -2.95
C ARG A 325 -5.02 23.69 -1.46
N ILE A 326 -4.53 22.50 -1.10
CA ILE A 326 -4.32 22.10 0.30
C ILE A 326 -3.24 22.95 0.95
N ASP A 327 -2.10 23.16 0.28
CA ASP A 327 -1.02 24.02 0.77
C ASP A 327 -1.51 25.46 0.97
N ASP A 328 -2.26 26.01 0.01
CA ASP A 328 -2.83 27.37 0.09
C ASP A 328 -3.83 27.50 1.24
N HIS A 329 -4.69 26.51 1.43
CA HIS A 329 -5.65 26.46 2.55
C HIS A 329 -4.93 26.41 3.90
N ASN A 330 -3.94 25.53 4.05
CA ASN A 330 -3.19 25.41 5.30
C ASN A 330 -2.41 26.69 5.63
N ALA A 331 -1.87 27.37 4.61
CA ALA A 331 -1.19 28.64 4.79
C ALA A 331 -2.16 29.75 5.26
N ALA A 332 -3.38 29.79 4.72
CA ALA A 332 -4.41 30.73 5.16
C ALA A 332 -4.83 30.48 6.62
N VAL A 333 -5.12 29.23 6.99
CA VAL A 333 -5.51 28.86 8.36
C VAL A 333 -4.39 29.15 9.38
N ALA A 334 -3.12 29.00 8.99
CA ALA A 334 -1.99 29.31 9.87
C ALA A 334 -1.76 30.82 10.07
N SER A 335 -2.34 31.67 9.20
CA SER A 335 -2.22 33.12 9.27
C SER A 335 -3.32 33.82 10.07
N ASP A 336 -4.37 33.10 10.43
CA ASP A 336 -5.52 33.54 11.24
C ASP A 336 -5.32 33.26 12.75
#